data_AF-A0A8J7PQL0-F1
#
_entry.id   AF-A0A8J7PQL0-F1
#
_cell.length_a   1.000
_cell.length_b   1.000
_cell.length_c   1.000
_cell.angle_alpha   90.00
_cell.angle_beta   90.00
_cell.angle_gamma   90.00
#
_symmetry.space_group_name_H-M   'P 1'
#
loop_
_entity.id
_entity.type
_entity.pdbx_description
1 polymer ?
#
loop_
_entity_poly.entity_id
_entity_poly.type
_entity_poly.pdbx_seq_one_letter_code
_entity_poly.pdbx_strand_id
1 'polypeptide(L)'
;MEIVELLIAVGRLPEDKRQRREAWYESQKEHWIGWLFHYNSPGAYDRKVTRGRDARFVYNHAVCPGLLAYLADASGVARNLVRQAKRIAASPGTEMARAGAIRQVIPWEIVQASLLANGYARFVP
;
A
#
# COMPACT_ATOMS: atom_id res chain seq x y z
N MET A 1 -13.59 -1.57 2.91
CA MET A 1 -12.55 -1.84 3.92
C MET A 1 -12.15 -0.51 4.52
N GLU A 2 -12.24 -0.40 5.83
CA GLU A 2 -11.77 0.75 6.60
C GLU A 2 -10.24 0.77 6.70
N ILE A 3 -9.68 1.93 7.02
CA ILE A 3 -8.21 2.09 7.18
C ILE A 3 -7.67 1.15 8.26
N VAL A 4 -8.41 0.95 9.35
CA VAL A 4 -8.00 0.04 10.44
C VAL A 4 -7.93 -1.42 9.99
N GLU A 5 -8.83 -1.84 9.10
CA GLU A 5 -8.82 -3.20 8.55
C GLU A 5 -7.62 -3.39 7.63
N LEU A 6 -7.26 -2.37 6.83
CA LEU A 6 -6.04 -2.40 6.02
C LEU A 6 -4.78 -2.43 6.90
N LEU A 7 -4.74 -1.66 7.98
CA LEU A 7 -3.61 -1.67 8.93
C LEU A 7 -3.42 -3.07 9.53
N ILE A 8 -4.49 -3.71 10.01
CA ILE A 8 -4.45 -5.08 10.53
C ILE A 8 -3.99 -6.06 9.45
N ALA A 9 -4.51 -5.93 8.23
CA ALA A 9 -4.14 -6.80 7.12
C ALA A 9 -2.65 -6.67 6.79
N VAL A 10 -2.13 -5.45 6.66
CA VAL A 10 -0.69 -5.20 6.43
C VAL A 10 0.16 -5.78 7.55
N GLY A 11 -0.28 -5.67 8.82
CA GLY A 11 0.40 -6.27 9.96
C GLY A 11 0.62 -7.79 9.81
N ARG A 12 -0.30 -8.48 9.14
CA ARG A 12 -0.24 -9.93 8.88
C ARG A 12 0.54 -10.33 7.63
N LEU A 13 0.82 -9.41 6.72
CA LEU A 13 1.59 -9.68 5.50
C LEU A 13 3.04 -10.06 5.84
N PRO A 14 3.72 -10.86 5.00
CA PRO A 14 5.14 -11.11 5.17
C PRO A 14 5.96 -9.82 5.04
N GLU A 15 7.02 -9.69 5.83
CA GLU A 15 7.96 -8.57 5.71
C GLU A 15 8.74 -8.66 4.39
N ASP A 16 8.95 -7.52 3.72
CA ASP A 16 9.92 -7.43 2.63
C ASP A 16 11.36 -7.26 3.14
N LYS A 17 12.33 -7.40 2.25
CA LYS A 17 13.75 -7.31 2.62
C LYS A 17 14.06 -5.92 3.19
N ARG A 18 14.45 -5.89 4.47
CA ARG A 18 14.96 -4.69 5.14
C ARG A 18 16.20 -4.16 4.46
N GLN A 19 16.21 -2.86 4.23
CA GLN A 19 17.32 -2.12 3.62
C GLN A 19 17.47 -0.81 4.36
N ARG A 20 18.70 -0.47 4.74
CA ARG A 20 19.00 0.83 5.34
C ARG A 20 18.73 1.92 4.32
N ARG A 21 17.89 2.89 4.68
CA ARG A 21 17.47 4.03 3.86
C ARG A 21 17.73 5.32 4.63
N GLU A 22 17.72 6.43 3.91
CA GLU A 22 17.68 7.77 4.53
C GLU A 22 16.29 8.10 5.10
N ALA A 23 15.27 7.28 4.77
CA ALA A 23 13.93 7.37 5.33
C ALA A 23 13.84 6.69 6.71
N TRP A 24 12.79 7.02 7.47
CA TRP A 24 12.53 6.49 8.82
C TRP A 24 12.20 4.99 8.87
N TYR A 25 12.01 4.34 7.72
CA TYR A 25 11.63 2.93 7.59
C TYR A 25 12.69 2.13 6.85
N GLU A 26 12.81 0.85 7.17
CA GLU A 26 13.74 -0.09 6.57
C GLU A 26 13.05 -1.08 5.61
N SER A 27 11.73 -1.27 5.74
CA SER A 27 10.91 -2.12 4.87
C SER A 27 9.66 -1.39 4.38
N GLN A 28 9.09 -1.85 3.26
CA GLN A 28 7.82 -1.32 2.77
C GLN A 28 6.64 -1.72 3.66
N LYS A 29 6.71 -2.87 4.35
CA LYS A 29 5.74 -3.24 5.39
C LYS A 29 5.72 -2.21 6.52
N GLU A 30 6.88 -1.88 7.06
CA GLU A 30 7.04 -0.89 8.13
C GLU A 30 6.53 0.49 7.67
N HIS A 31 6.88 0.89 6.45
CA HIS A 31 6.38 2.13 5.86
C HIS A 31 4.84 2.17 5.82
N TRP A 32 4.18 1.11 5.35
CA TRP A 32 2.72 1.05 5.36
C TRP A 32 2.14 1.17 6.77
N ILE A 33 2.68 0.42 7.73
CA ILE A 33 2.17 0.40 9.11
C ILE A 33 2.27 1.79 9.72
N GLY A 34 3.44 2.43 9.68
CA GLY A 34 3.58 3.76 10.27
C GLY A 34 2.76 4.82 9.54
N TRP A 35 2.62 4.73 8.22
CA TRP A 35 1.77 5.67 7.48
C TRP A 35 0.28 5.51 7.79
N LEU A 36 -0.22 4.28 7.89
CA LEU A 36 -1.61 3.98 8.22
C LEU A 36 -1.95 4.31 9.67
N PHE A 37 -1.04 4.03 10.60
CA PHE A 37 -1.22 4.29 12.03
C PHE A 37 -1.51 5.77 12.31
N HIS A 38 -0.90 6.68 11.55
CA HIS A 38 -1.10 8.12 11.68
C HIS A 38 -2.04 8.73 10.62
N TYR A 39 -2.78 7.92 9.85
CA TYR A 39 -3.54 8.44 8.71
C TYR A 39 -4.75 9.29 9.15
N ASN A 40 -5.40 8.89 10.23
CA ASN A 40 -6.53 9.62 10.83
C ASN A 40 -6.06 10.73 11.81
N SER A 41 -4.81 11.18 11.70
CA SER A 41 -4.28 12.35 12.38
C SER A 41 -3.66 13.31 11.36
N PRO A 42 -3.24 14.52 11.75
CA PRO A 42 -2.47 15.38 10.86
C PRO A 42 -1.27 14.65 10.24
N GLY A 43 -0.61 13.76 11.00
CA GLY A 43 0.52 12.97 10.54
C GLY A 43 1.68 13.83 10.01
N ALA A 44 2.58 13.22 9.22
CA ALA A 44 3.74 13.90 8.65
C ALA A 44 3.40 15.02 7.63
N TYR A 45 2.15 15.11 7.19
CA TYR A 45 1.70 16.02 6.14
C TYR A 45 0.65 17.04 6.61
N ASP A 46 0.48 17.22 7.92
CA ASP A 46 -0.46 18.17 8.54
C ASP A 46 -1.89 18.11 7.93
N ARG A 47 -2.41 16.88 7.76
CA ARG A 47 -3.71 16.63 7.14
C ARG A 47 -4.85 17.31 7.92
N LYS A 48 -5.68 18.05 7.20
CA LYS A 48 -6.86 18.74 7.76
C LYS A 48 -8.12 17.88 7.79
N VAL A 49 -8.22 16.91 6.88
CA VAL A 49 -9.34 15.96 6.83
C VAL A 49 -8.85 14.60 7.31
N THR A 50 -9.37 14.17 8.46
CA THR A 50 -8.94 12.95 9.16
C THR A 50 -10.08 11.93 9.34
N ARG A 51 -11.24 12.18 8.72
CA ARG A 51 -12.44 11.31 8.79
C ARG A 51 -13.01 11.05 7.39
N GLY A 52 -13.77 9.98 7.26
CA GLY A 52 -14.47 9.61 6.01
C GLY A 52 -13.53 9.13 4.89
N ARG A 53 -12.33 8.66 5.23
CA ARG A 53 -11.38 8.06 4.29
C ARG A 53 -11.30 6.57 4.57
N ASP A 54 -11.44 5.77 3.53
CA ASP A 54 -11.37 4.31 3.58
C ASP A 54 -10.03 3.81 3.03
N ALA A 55 -9.81 2.49 3.08
CA ALA A 55 -8.59 1.88 2.56
C ALA A 55 -8.38 2.15 1.05
N ARG A 56 -9.47 2.22 0.27
CA ARG A 56 -9.43 2.54 -1.16
C ARG A 56 -8.89 3.96 -1.39
N PHE A 57 -9.36 4.92 -0.61
CA PHE A 57 -8.86 6.28 -0.65
C PHE A 57 -7.36 6.32 -0.35
N VAL A 58 -6.93 5.68 0.74
CA VAL A 58 -5.51 5.64 1.12
C VAL A 58 -4.64 5.05 0.01
N TYR A 59 -5.04 3.90 -0.54
CA TYR A 59 -4.34 3.25 -1.65
C TYR A 59 -4.16 4.20 -2.85
N ASN A 60 -5.22 4.92 -3.22
CA ASN A 60 -5.18 5.86 -4.34
C ASN A 60 -4.35 7.12 -4.09
N HIS A 61 -4.02 7.42 -2.83
CA HIS A 61 -3.22 8.57 -2.42
C HIS A 61 -1.78 8.20 -2.04
N ALA A 62 -1.40 6.92 -2.11
CA ALA A 62 -0.01 6.51 -1.94
C ALA A 62 0.83 6.93 -3.17
N VAL A 63 1.83 7.78 -2.94
CA VAL A 63 2.72 8.29 -3.99
C VAL A 63 3.96 7.42 -4.17
N CYS A 64 4.34 6.63 -3.17
CA CYS A 64 5.53 5.78 -3.24
C CYS A 64 5.26 4.53 -4.12
N PRO A 65 5.94 4.36 -5.28
CA PRO A 65 5.70 3.22 -6.18
C PRO A 65 6.08 1.88 -5.55
N GLY A 66 7.18 1.85 -4.77
CA GLY A 66 7.63 0.66 -4.06
C GLY A 66 6.61 0.18 -3.02
N LEU A 67 5.91 1.12 -2.38
CA LEU A 67 4.88 0.85 -1.39
C LEU A 67 3.67 0.14 -2.01
N LEU A 68 3.24 0.59 -3.20
CA LEU A 68 2.16 -0.03 -3.98
C LEU A 68 2.57 -1.42 -4.50
N ALA A 69 3.77 -1.55 -5.07
CA ALA A 69 4.26 -2.82 -5.60
C ALA A 69 4.42 -3.89 -4.50
N TYR A 70 4.88 -3.49 -3.31
CA TYR A 70 4.96 -4.37 -2.14
C TYR A 70 3.56 -4.87 -1.72
N LEU A 71 2.58 -3.96 -1.56
CA LEU A 71 1.25 -4.36 -1.10
C LEU A 71 0.60 -5.37 -2.05
N ALA A 72 0.75 -5.17 -3.36
CA ALA A 72 0.27 -6.10 -4.36
C ALA A 72 0.96 -7.48 -4.27
N ASP A 73 2.30 -7.51 -4.17
CA ASP A 73 3.06 -8.76 -4.06
C ASP A 73 2.71 -9.53 -2.80
N ALA A 74 2.78 -8.87 -1.64
CA ALA A 74 2.57 -9.49 -0.35
C ALA A 74 1.11 -9.95 -0.15
N SER A 75 0.14 -9.26 -0.74
CA SER A 75 -1.28 -9.66 -0.69
C SER A 75 -1.61 -10.87 -1.59
N GLY A 76 -0.68 -11.32 -2.44
CA GLY A 76 -0.88 -12.47 -3.33
C GLY A 76 -1.49 -12.13 -4.68
N VAL A 77 -1.37 -10.88 -5.17
CA VAL A 77 -1.79 -10.51 -6.52
C VAL A 77 -1.04 -11.34 -7.57
N ALA A 78 -1.70 -11.62 -8.70
CA ALA A 78 -1.15 -12.42 -9.79
C ALA A 78 0.28 -11.98 -10.20
N ARG A 79 1.19 -12.95 -10.31
CA ARG A 79 2.64 -12.70 -10.49
C ARG A 79 2.97 -11.85 -11.72
N ASN A 80 2.20 -11.94 -12.80
CA ASN A 80 2.40 -11.13 -14.00
C ASN A 80 2.14 -9.64 -13.72
N LEU A 81 1.07 -9.31 -13.00
CA LEU A 81 0.75 -7.93 -12.60
C LEU A 81 1.79 -7.39 -11.62
N VAL A 82 2.20 -8.19 -10.64
CA VAL A 82 3.26 -7.81 -9.69
C VAL A 82 4.58 -7.51 -10.41
N ARG A 83 5.00 -8.36 -11.36
CA ARG A 83 6.20 -8.10 -12.17
C ARG A 83 6.07 -6.80 -12.96
N GLN A 84 4.92 -6.53 -13.55
CA GLN A 84 4.66 -5.28 -14.27
C GLN A 84 4.74 -4.07 -13.33
N ALA A 85 4.10 -4.13 -12.16
CA ALA A 85 4.16 -3.06 -11.16
C ALA A 85 5.59 -2.80 -10.67
N LYS A 86 6.39 -3.84 -10.42
CA LYS A 86 7.82 -3.70 -10.05
C LYS A 86 8.65 -3.05 -11.16
N ARG A 87 8.38 -3.37 -12.45
CA ARG A 87 9.04 -2.71 -13.58
C ARG A 87 8.65 -1.22 -13.68
N ILE A 88 7.38 -0.89 -13.47
CA ILE A 88 6.91 0.50 -13.44
C ILE A 88 7.54 1.25 -12.26
N ALA A 89 7.63 0.63 -11.08
CA ALA A 89 8.27 1.23 -9.92
C ALA A 89 9.75 1.55 -10.16
N ALA A 90 10.44 0.73 -10.95
CA ALA A 90 11.85 0.92 -11.32
C ALA A 90 12.06 1.80 -12.56
N SER A 91 11.01 2.19 -13.28
CA SER A 91 11.16 2.99 -14.49
C SER A 91 11.59 4.42 -14.17
N PRO A 92 12.10 5.17 -15.17
CA PRO A 92 12.28 6.62 -15.04
C PRO A 92 10.96 7.35 -14.81
N GLY A 93 11.04 8.59 -14.31
CA GLY A 93 9.90 9.49 -14.09
C GLY A 93 9.64 9.80 -12.62
N THR A 94 8.64 10.64 -12.36
CA THR A 94 8.28 11.05 -11.00
C THR A 94 7.64 9.90 -10.23
N GLU A 95 7.73 9.92 -8.90
CA GLU A 95 7.03 8.94 -8.05
C GLU A 95 5.52 8.95 -8.30
N MET A 96 4.92 10.14 -8.40
CA MET A 96 3.49 10.29 -8.66
C MET A 96 3.06 9.66 -10.00
N ALA A 97 3.84 9.87 -11.07
CA ALA A 97 3.54 9.27 -12.38
C ALA A 97 3.62 7.73 -12.32
N ARG A 98 4.67 7.19 -11.67
CA ARG A 98 4.87 5.75 -11.52
C ARG A 98 3.80 5.10 -10.65
N ALA A 99 3.44 5.75 -9.53
CA ALA A 99 2.35 5.29 -8.67
C ALA A 99 1.00 5.30 -9.40
N GLY A 100 0.73 6.34 -10.20
CA GLY A 100 -0.44 6.39 -11.08
C GLY A 100 -0.48 5.23 -12.06
N ALA A 101 0.63 4.96 -12.75
CA ALA A 101 0.74 3.85 -13.69
C ALA A 101 0.58 2.47 -13.03
N ILE A 102 1.11 2.26 -11.81
CA ILE A 102 0.88 1.02 -11.05
C ILE A 102 -0.62 0.84 -10.76
N ARG A 103 -1.33 1.89 -10.36
CA ARG A 103 -2.77 1.82 -10.06
C ARG A 103 -3.64 1.52 -11.28
N GLN A 104 -3.18 1.85 -12.49
CA GLN A 104 -3.86 1.44 -13.73
C GLN A 104 -3.76 -0.06 -13.98
N VAL A 105 -2.63 -0.67 -13.61
CA VAL A 105 -2.40 -2.13 -13.76
C VAL A 105 -3.01 -2.91 -12.60
N ILE A 106 -2.95 -2.34 -11.40
CA ILE A 106 -3.41 -2.94 -10.15
C ILE A 106 -4.34 -1.92 -9.46
N PRO A 107 -5.61 -1.84 -9.86
CA PRO A 107 -6.59 -1.04 -9.13
C PRO A 107 -6.82 -1.64 -7.73
N TRP A 108 -7.38 -0.83 -6.83
CA TRP A 108 -7.60 -1.21 -5.43
C TRP A 108 -8.36 -2.52 -5.28
N GLU A 109 -9.34 -2.76 -6.14
CA GLU A 109 -10.23 -3.92 -6.10
C GLU A 109 -9.45 -5.24 -6.25
N ILE A 110 -8.37 -5.25 -7.03
CA ILE A 110 -7.49 -6.42 -7.18
C ILE A 110 -6.73 -6.71 -5.88
N VAL A 111 -6.18 -5.67 -5.25
CA VAL A 111 -5.47 -5.79 -3.97
C VAL A 111 -6.44 -6.23 -2.88
N GLN A 112 -7.61 -5.59 -2.79
CA GLN A 112 -8.64 -5.92 -1.81
C GLN A 112 -9.09 -7.36 -1.93
N ALA A 113 -9.40 -7.82 -3.14
CA ALA A 113 -9.78 -9.21 -3.40
C ALA A 113 -8.67 -10.18 -2.97
N SER A 114 -7.41 -9.84 -3.22
CA SER A 114 -6.27 -10.70 -2.85
C SER A 114 -6.05 -10.76 -1.33
N LEU A 115 -6.19 -9.64 -0.62
CA LEU A 115 -6.14 -9.59 0.84
C LEU A 115 -7.23 -10.45 1.49
N LEU A 116 -8.44 -10.43 0.93
CA LEU A 116 -9.57 -11.21 1.41
C LEU A 116 -9.41 -12.70 1.09
N ALA A 117 -9.08 -13.05 -0.16
CA ALA A 117 -8.94 -14.43 -0.61
C ALA A 117 -7.82 -15.17 0.13
N ASN A 118 -6.75 -14.47 0.49
CA ASN A 118 -5.63 -15.05 1.25
C ASN A 118 -5.79 -14.90 2.78
N GLY A 119 -6.95 -14.43 3.26
CA GLY A 119 -7.28 -14.40 4.70
C GLY A 119 -6.57 -13.32 5.53
N TYR A 120 -5.89 -12.36 4.89
CA TYR A 120 -5.24 -11.24 5.58
C TYR A 120 -6.25 -10.23 6.12
N ALA A 121 -7.32 -9.98 5.36
CA ALA A 121 -8.48 -9.19 5.76
C ALA A 121 -9.71 -10.09 5.89
N ARG A 122 -10.67 -9.68 6.73
CA ARG A 122 -12.01 -10.26 6.79
C ARG A 122 -12.99 -9.11 6.71
N PHE A 123 -14.11 -9.31 6.04
CA PHE A 123 -15.25 -8.41 6.23
C PHE A 123 -15.72 -8.57 7.67
N VAL A 124 -15.64 -7.50 8.45
CA VAL A 124 -16.37 -7.42 9.70
C VAL A 124 -17.80 -7.00 9.31
N PRO A 125 -18.83 -7.83 9.54
CA PRO A 125 -20.21 -7.49 9.24
C PRO A 125 -20.71 -6.29 10.06
#